data_AF-A0A1H6WNA9-F1
#
_entry.id   AF-A0A1H6WNA9-F1
#
_cell.length_a   1.000
_cell.length_b   1.000
_cell.length_c   1.000
_cell.angle_alpha   90.00
_cell.angle_beta   90.00
_cell.angle_gamma   90.00
#
_symmetry.space_group_name_H-M   'P 1'
#
loop_
_entity.id
_entity.type
_entity.pdbx_description
1 polymer ?
#
loop_
_entity_poly.entity_id
_entity_poly.type
_entity_poly.pdbx_seq_one_letter_code
_entity_poly.pdbx_strand_id
1 'polypeptide(L)' 'MSINRKEEIVQITLELAAEKGLANVSMCMIADKIGIKKPSLYKHFASKEEIVEAMYE' A
#
# COMPACT_ATOMS: atom_id res chain seq x y z
N MET A 1 13.04 12.02 -9.94
CA MET A 1 11.69 12.28 -9.43
C MET A 1 11.61 11.76 -8.01
N SER A 2 11.09 12.54 -7.07
CA SER A 2 10.66 12.00 -5.77
C SER A 2 9.31 11.32 -5.99
N ILE A 3 9.25 10.00 -5.87
CA ILE A 3 7.98 9.26 -5.84
C ILE A 3 7.16 9.81 -4.66
N ASN A 4 5.90 10.19 -4.89
CA ASN A 4 5.04 10.61 -3.78
C ASN A 4 4.77 9.41 -2.88
N ARG A 5 4.66 9.62 -1.56
CA ARG A 5 4.37 8.54 -0.60
C ARG A 5 3.13 7.71 -0.99
N LYS A 6 2.10 8.30 -1.61
CA LYS A 6 0.95 7.54 -2.10
C LYS A 6 1.33 6.55 -3.23
N GLU A 7 2.12 6.99 -4.19
CA GLU A 7 2.61 6.13 -5.28
C GLU A 7 3.50 4.99 -4.76
N GLU A 8 4.35 5.29 -3.78
CA GLU A 8 5.20 4.28 -3.11
C GLU A 8 4.34 3.19 -2.44
N ILE A 9 3.27 3.59 -1.74
CA ILE A 9 2.32 2.67 -1.11
C ILE A 9 1.62 1.79 -2.15
N VAL A 10 1.19 2.37 -3.27
CA VAL A 10 0.53 1.64 -4.37
C VAL A 10 1.49 0.61 -4.98
N GLN A 11 2.73 1.00 -5.28
CA GLN A 11 3.77 0.12 -5.83
C GLN A 11 4.04 -1.08 -4.90
N ILE A 12 4.27 -0.83 -3.61
CA ILE A 12 4.51 -1.91 -2.63
C ILE A 12 3.30 -2.83 -2.49
N THR A 13 2.08 -2.28 -2.58
CA THR A 13 0.86 -3.08 -2.51
C THR A 13 0.73 -3.99 -3.75
N LEU A 14 1.08 -3.49 -4.94
CA LEU A 14 1.13 -4.29 -6.17
C LEU A 14 2.15 -5.43 -6.08
N GLU A 15 3.35 -5.16 -5.56
CA GLU A 15 4.37 -6.19 -5.34
C GLU A 15 3.86 -7.30 -4.40
N LEU A 16 3.32 -6.92 -3.24
CA LEU A 16 2.77 -7.88 -2.28
C LEU A 16 1.61 -8.68 -2.87
N ALA A 17 0.77 -8.03 -3.69
CA ALA A 17 -0.34 -8.68 -4.37
C ALA A 17 0.15 -9.67 -5.45
N ALA A 18 1.20 -9.34 -6.19
CA ALA A 18 1.82 -10.25 -7.15
C ALA A 18 2.45 -11.48 -6.48
N GLU A 19 3.07 -11.30 -5.30
CA GLU A 19 3.71 -12.38 -4.54
C GLU A 19 2.70 -13.31 -3.84
N LYS A 20 1.62 -12.77 -3.28
CA LYS A 20 0.76 -13.49 -2.32
C LYS A 20 -0.72 -13.51 -2.70
N GLY A 21 -1.12 -12.81 -3.75
CA GLY A 21 -2.51 -12.53 -4.10
C GLY A 21 -3.09 -11.38 -3.27
N LEU A 22 -3.84 -10.49 -3.92
CA LEU A 22 -4.40 -9.26 -3.31
C LEU A 22 -5.28 -9.51 -2.07
N ALA A 23 -5.98 -10.66 -2.03
CA ALA A 23 -6.79 -11.06 -0.89
C ALA A 23 -5.96 -11.24 0.39
N ASN A 24 -4.70 -11.67 0.27
CA ASN A 24 -3.78 -11.93 1.38
C ASN A 24 -2.97 -10.70 1.81
N VAL A 25 -3.05 -9.60 1.05
CA VAL A 25 -2.37 -8.34 1.41
C VAL A 25 -3.15 -7.63 2.52
N SER A 26 -2.43 -7.07 3.49
CA SER A 26 -3.00 -6.31 4.60
C SER A 26 -2.27 -4.99 4.82
N MET A 27 -2.95 -4.02 5.44
CA MET A 27 -2.36 -2.72 5.81
C MET A 27 -1.11 -2.85 6.70
N CYS A 28 -1.03 -3.87 7.55
CA CYS A 28 0.17 -4.12 8.35
C CYS A 28 1.36 -4.52 7.46
N MET A 29 1.15 -5.48 6.55
CA MET A 29 2.21 -5.95 5.65
C MET A 29 2.75 -4.85 4.75
N ILE A 30 1.87 -3.97 4.26
CA ILE A 30 2.28 -2.82 3.44
C ILE A 30 3.15 -1.88 4.28
N ALA A 31 2.70 -1.52 5.50
CA ALA A 31 3.44 -0.66 6.40
C ALA A 31 4.81 -1.25 6.80
N ASP A 32 4.87 -2.55 7.06
CA ASP A 32 6.11 -3.26 7.38
C ASP A 32 7.07 -3.26 6.19
N LYS A 33 6.59 -3.52 4.96
CA LYS A 33 7.45 -3.58 3.77
C LYS A 33 8.03 -2.22 3.37
N ILE A 34 7.29 -1.13 3.56
CA ILE A 34 7.77 0.26 3.34
C ILE A 34 8.49 0.85 4.56
N GLY A 35 8.61 0.10 5.67
CA GLY A 35 9.35 0.52 6.86
C GLY A 35 8.69 1.66 7.66
N ILE A 36 7.36 1.77 7.64
CA ILE A 36 6.61 2.76 8.41
C ILE A 36 5.68 2.11 9.42
N LYS A 37 5.21 2.90 10.38
CA LYS A 37 4.17 2.43 11.31
C LYS A 37 2.81 2.42 10.60
N LYS A 38 1.99 1.41 10.89
CA LYS A 38 0.60 1.30 10.38
C LYS A 38 -0.23 2.59 10.52
N PRO A 39 -0.19 3.36 11.63
CA PRO A 39 -0.92 4.63 11.72
C PRO A 39 -0.46 5.70 10.72
N SER A 40 0.80 5.67 10.29
CA SER A 40 1.30 6.56 9.25
C SER A 40 0.72 6.19 7.88
N LEU A 41 0.53 4.89 7.60
CA LEU A 41 -0.12 4.42 6.39
C LEU A 41 -1.57 4.93 6.31
N TYR A 42 -2.30 4.88 7.44
CA TYR A 42 -3.68 5.38 7.52
C TYR A 42 -3.83 6.89 7.29
N LYS A 43 -2.76 7.68 7.35
CA LYS A 43 -2.80 9.10 6.95
C LYS A 43 -2.85 9.29 5.44
N HIS A 44 -2.48 8.27 4.67
CA HIS A 44 -2.46 8.31 3.20
C HIS A 44 -3.66 7.61 2.59
N PHE A 45 -4.06 6.47 3.18
CA PHE A 45 -5.18 5.67 2.72
C PHE A 45 -5.95 5.09 3.90
N ALA A 46 -7.28 5.24 3.92
CA ALA A 46 -8.11 4.75 5.02
C ALA A 46 -8.23 3.23 5.06
N SER A 47 -8.06 2.56 3.91
CA SER A 47 -8.22 1.11 3.78
C SER A 47 -7.37 0.53 2.65
N LYS A 48 -7.33 -0.82 2.56
CA LYS A 48 -6.70 -1.49 1.41
C LYS A 48 -7.49 -1.22 0.14
N GLU A 49 -8.81 -1.12 0.24
CA GLU A 49 -9.71 -0.85 -0.88
C GLU A 49 -9.41 0.52 -1.50
N GLU A 50 -9.16 1.56 -0.69
CA GLU A 50 -8.77 2.89 -1.20
C GLU A 50 -7.43 2.86 -1.95
N ILE A 51 -6.47 2.03 -1.50
CA ILE A 51 -5.21 1.82 -2.22
C ILE A 51 -5.47 1.13 -3.57
N VAL A 52 -6.38 0.16 -3.59
CA VAL A 52 -6.75 -0.57 -4.81
C VAL A 52 -7.47 0.35 -5.80
N GLU A 53 -8.36 1.22 -5.34
CA GLU A 53 -8.99 2.24 -6.20
C GLU A 53 -7.94 3.14 -6.85
N ALA A 54 -6.95 3.61 -6.06
CA ALA A 54 -5.84 4.40 -6.57
C ALA A 54 -4.87 3.65 -7.52
N MET A 55 -4.99 2.32 -7.67
CA MET A 55 -4.25 1.57 -8.70
C MET A 55 -4.82 1.76 -10.11
N TYR A 56 -6.09 2.17 -10.22
CA TYR A 56 -6.80 2.29 -11.50
C TYR A 56 -6.98 3.75 -11.95
N GLU A 57 -6.53 4.72 -11.15
CA GLU A 57 -6.41 6.13 -11.54
C GLU A 57 -5.13 6.38 -12.34
#